data_AF-A0AAU4BYI6-F1
#
_entry.id   AF-A0AAU4BYI6-F1
#
_cell.length_a   1.000
_cell.length_b   1.000
_cell.length_c   1.000
_cell.angle_alpha   90.00
_cell.angle_beta   90.00
_cell.angle_gamma   90.00
#
_symmetry.space_group_name_H-M   'P 1'
#
loop_
_entity.id
_entity.type
_entity.pdbx_description
1 polymer ?
#
loop_
_entity_poly.entity_id
_entity_poly.type
_entity_poly.pdbx_seq_one_letter_code
_entity_poly.pdbx_strand_id
1 'polypeptide(L)'
;MFISTGLSERAVELWVVGVVEEALRAGPVTPVDSFHDFGGSSLTAMRICIRIHKETGVEIAPEALLDSDTIGQFADEVAARKNK
;
A
#
# COMPACT_ATOMS: atom_id res chain seq x y z
N MET A 1 18.88 15.25 12.05
CA MET A 1 18.52 15.12 10.62
C MET A 1 18.74 13.66 10.25
N PHE A 2 17.73 12.82 10.49
CA PHE A 2 17.77 11.37 10.23
C PHE A 2 17.46 11.14 8.76
N ILE A 3 18.45 10.77 7.96
CA ILE A 3 18.27 10.47 6.52
C ILE A 3 18.60 9.01 6.17
N SER A 4 18.76 8.15 7.18
CA SER A 4 19.21 6.77 6.96
C SER A 4 18.08 5.74 6.81
N THR A 5 16.81 6.11 7.04
CA THR A 5 15.63 5.22 6.93
C THR A 5 14.79 5.40 5.64
N GLY A 6 14.95 6.52 4.92
CA GLY A 6 14.00 6.89 3.85
C GLY A 6 14.08 6.08 2.55
N LEU A 7 15.18 5.37 2.27
CA LEU A 7 15.32 4.56 1.04
C LEU A 7 14.51 3.27 1.10
N SER A 8 14.44 2.60 2.27
CA SER A 8 13.63 1.39 2.42
C SER A 8 12.15 1.71 2.47
N GLU A 9 11.77 2.83 3.10
CA GLU A 9 10.38 3.30 3.17
C GLU A 9 9.86 3.69 1.79
N ARG A 10 10.63 4.47 1.01
CA ARG A 10 10.25 4.76 -0.39
C ARG A 10 10.19 3.52 -1.27
N ALA A 11 11.06 2.54 -1.05
CA ALA A 11 10.99 1.29 -1.80
C ALA A 11 9.69 0.52 -1.50
N VAL A 12 9.23 0.52 -0.24
CA VAL A 12 7.93 -0.07 0.14
C VAL A 12 6.79 0.75 -0.44
N GLU A 13 6.82 2.08 -0.36
CA GLU A 13 5.82 2.98 -0.94
C GLU A 13 5.59 2.69 -2.43
N LEU A 14 6.67 2.75 -3.23
CA LEU A 14 6.58 2.52 -4.67
C LEU A 14 6.12 1.11 -5.03
N TRP A 15 6.54 0.10 -4.25
CA TRP A 15 6.10 -1.27 -4.47
C TRP A 15 4.62 -1.44 -4.11
N VAL A 16 4.14 -0.87 -3.01
CA VAL A 16 2.72 -0.89 -2.63
C VAL A 16 1.87 -0.19 -3.69
N VAL A 17 2.31 0.96 -4.20
CA VAL A 17 1.63 1.66 -5.30
C VAL A 17 1.49 0.76 -6.53
N GLY A 18 2.58 0.07 -6.93
CA GLY A 18 2.52 -0.88 -8.05
C GLY A 18 1.55 -2.04 -7.82
N VAL A 19 1.51 -2.59 -6.60
CA VAL A 19 0.54 -3.63 -6.22
C VAL A 19 -0.90 -3.12 -6.34
N VAL A 20 -1.15 -1.90 -5.90
CA VAL A 20 -2.48 -1.26 -5.92
C VAL A 20 -2.91 -0.96 -7.36
N GLU A 21 -2.03 -0.37 -8.18
CA GLU A 21 -2.24 -0.09 -9.60
C GLU A 21 -2.64 -1.36 -10.37
N GLU A 22 -1.85 -2.43 -10.21
CA GLU A 22 -2.13 -3.73 -10.86
C GLU A 22 -3.47 -4.32 -10.40
N ALA A 23 -3.81 -4.19 -9.11
CA ALA A 23 -5.04 -4.75 -8.55
C ALA A 23 -6.30 -4.00 -9.02
N LEU A 24 -6.20 -2.67 -9.15
CA LEU A 24 -7.27 -1.80 -9.64
C LEU A 24 -7.45 -1.89 -11.16
N ARG A 25 -6.40 -2.32 -11.90
CA ARG A 25 -6.37 -2.26 -13.37
C ARG A 25 -6.65 -0.84 -13.88
N ALA A 26 -6.33 0.15 -13.06
CA ALA A 26 -6.45 1.56 -13.37
C ALA A 26 -5.16 2.05 -14.02
N GLY A 27 -5.20 3.24 -14.63
CA GLY A 27 -4.02 3.91 -15.16
C GLY A 27 -2.99 4.24 -14.06
N PRO A 28 -1.97 5.06 -14.37
CA PRO A 28 -0.89 5.33 -13.42
C PRO A 28 -1.46 5.86 -12.10
N VAL A 29 -1.09 5.20 -11.01
CA VAL A 29 -1.48 5.54 -9.65
C VAL A 29 -0.28 6.19 -8.94
N THR A 30 -0.53 7.17 -8.08
CA THR A 30 0.48 7.85 -7.29
C THR A 30 0.25 7.62 -5.78
N PRO A 31 1.27 7.81 -4.93
CA PRO A 31 1.12 7.67 -3.48
C PRO A 31 0.13 8.65 -2.83
N VAL A 32 -0.19 9.76 -3.50
CA VAL A 32 -1.09 10.79 -2.97
C VAL A 32 -2.55 10.58 -3.38
N ASP A 33 -2.81 9.63 -4.29
CA ASP A 33 -4.16 9.35 -4.74
C ASP A 33 -4.93 8.52 -3.70
N SER A 34 -6.24 8.70 -3.67
CA SER A 34 -7.11 7.84 -2.88
C SER A 34 -7.37 6.53 -3.60
N PHE A 35 -7.38 5.42 -2.86
CA PHE A 35 -7.81 4.12 -3.37
C PHE A 35 -9.24 4.16 -3.94
N HIS A 36 -10.10 4.99 -3.35
CA HIS A 36 -11.51 5.13 -3.73
C HIS A 36 -11.70 5.83 -5.09
N ASP A 37 -10.78 6.73 -5.47
CA ASP A 37 -10.85 7.48 -6.73
C ASP A 37 -10.76 6.56 -7.97
N PHE A 38 -10.17 5.39 -7.80
CA PHE A 38 -10.01 4.37 -8.85
C PHE A 38 -11.07 3.25 -8.79
N GLY A 39 -12.13 3.43 -8.01
CA GLY A 39 -13.17 2.40 -7.84
C GLY A 39 -12.73 1.25 -6.94
N GLY A 40 -11.83 1.52 -5.99
CA GLY A 40 -11.44 0.60 -4.94
C GLY A 40 -12.65 0.01 -4.20
N SER A 41 -12.58 -1.28 -3.88
CA SER A 41 -13.62 -2.01 -3.15
C SER A 41 -13.01 -2.91 -2.09
N SER A 42 -13.81 -3.37 -1.12
CA SER A 42 -13.36 -4.31 -0.09
C SER A 42 -12.75 -5.59 -0.68
N LEU A 43 -13.30 -6.09 -1.81
CA LEU A 43 -12.75 -7.28 -2.47
C LEU A 43 -11.36 -6.99 -3.08
N THR A 44 -11.18 -5.83 -3.70
CA THR A 44 -9.87 -5.42 -4.23
C THR A 44 -8.87 -5.19 -3.10
N ALA A 45 -9.29 -4.55 -2.00
CA ALA A 45 -8.47 -4.35 -0.81
C ALA A 45 -8.02 -5.68 -0.18
N MET A 46 -8.94 -6.65 -0.06
CA MET A 46 -8.62 -8.02 0.37
C MET A 46 -7.57 -8.68 -0.52
N ARG A 47 -7.71 -8.57 -1.85
CA ARG A 47 -6.73 -9.14 -2.79
C ARG A 47 -5.35 -8.49 -2.66
N ILE A 48 -5.30 -7.17 -2.47
CA ILE A 48 -4.07 -6.42 -2.21
C ILE A 48 -3.39 -6.92 -0.93
N CYS A 49 -4.14 -7.01 0.18
CA CYS A 49 -3.61 -7.47 1.47
C CYS A 49 -3.09 -8.92 1.41
N ILE A 50 -3.80 -9.82 0.73
CA ILE A 50 -3.34 -11.21 0.51
C ILE A 50 -2.01 -11.24 -0.26
N ARG A 51 -1.86 -10.39 -1.29
CA ARG A 51 -0.61 -10.32 -2.06
C ARG A 51 0.52 -9.76 -1.22
N ILE A 52 0.26 -8.70 -0.44
CA ILE A 52 1.25 -8.12 0.46
C ILE A 52 1.76 -9.17 1.45
N HIS A 53 0.85 -9.91 2.08
CA HIS A 53 1.22 -10.99 2.97
C HIS A 53 2.07 -12.06 2.28
N LYS A 54 1.69 -12.49 1.07
CA LYS A 54 2.45 -13.51 0.31
C LYS A 54 3.87 -13.07 -0.06
N GLU A 55 4.06 -11.80 -0.41
CA GLU A 55 5.35 -11.29 -0.90
C GLU A 55 6.26 -10.79 0.23
N THR A 56 5.69 -10.39 1.37
CA THR A 56 6.45 -9.72 2.45
C THR A 56 6.34 -10.39 3.82
N GLY A 57 5.37 -11.29 4.01
CA GLY A 57 5.02 -11.86 5.31
C GLY A 57 4.21 -10.92 6.22
N VAL A 58 3.99 -9.66 5.81
CA VAL A 58 3.24 -8.68 6.61
C VAL A 58 1.75 -9.03 6.61
N GLU A 59 1.18 -9.21 7.80
CA GLU A 59 -0.27 -9.28 8.00
C GLU A 59 -0.84 -7.87 8.18
N ILE A 60 -1.73 -7.48 7.27
CA ILE A 60 -2.44 -6.20 7.32
C ILE A 60 -3.89 -6.42 6.86
N ALA A 61 -4.82 -5.81 7.59
CA ALA A 61 -6.24 -5.97 7.35
C ALA A 61 -6.71 -5.02 6.22
N PRO A 62 -7.69 -5.40 5.39
CA PRO A 62 -8.21 -4.56 4.31
C PRO A 62 -8.69 -3.17 4.78
N GLU A 63 -9.19 -3.08 6.01
CA GLU A 63 -9.64 -1.85 6.66
C GLU A 63 -8.53 -0.80 6.68
N ALA A 64 -7.27 -1.19 6.86
CA ALA A 64 -6.14 -0.24 6.85
C ALA A 64 -6.02 0.51 5.51
N LEU A 65 -6.30 -0.14 4.38
CA LEU A 65 -6.31 0.53 3.08
C LEU A 65 -7.58 1.37 2.87
N LEU A 66 -8.72 0.88 3.35
CA LEU A 66 -10.01 1.57 3.20
C LEU A 66 -10.09 2.84 4.04
N ASP A 67 -9.44 2.84 5.21
CA ASP A 67 -9.39 3.95 6.18
C ASP A 67 -8.24 4.94 5.89
N SER A 68 -7.32 4.61 4.97
CA SER A 68 -6.24 5.50 4.55
C SER A 68 -6.76 6.57 3.57
N ASP A 69 -6.36 7.83 3.78
CA ASP A 69 -6.70 8.93 2.86
C ASP A 69 -6.02 8.73 1.50
N THR A 70 -4.77 8.23 1.53
CA THR A 70 -3.95 8.01 0.34
C THR A 70 -3.26 6.65 0.37
N ILE A 71 -2.86 6.17 -0.81
CA ILE A 71 -2.12 4.91 -0.95
C ILE A 71 -0.76 4.97 -0.24
N GLY A 72 -0.13 6.14 -0.19
CA GLY A 72 1.11 6.38 0.55
C GLY A 72 0.95 6.16 2.06
N GLN A 73 -0.14 6.64 2.66
CA GLN A 73 -0.44 6.37 4.08
C GLN A 73 -0.57 4.85 4.35
N PHE A 74 -1.26 4.14 3.47
CA PHE A 74 -1.34 2.68 3.57
C PHE A 74 0.04 2.02 3.44
N ALA A 75 0.90 2.53 2.55
CA ALA A 75 2.24 2.00 2.40
C ALA A 75 3.14 2.25 3.62
N ASP A 76 3.00 3.39 4.29
CA ASP A 76 3.68 3.66 5.57
C ASP A 76 3.26 2.64 6.64
N GLU A 77 1.99 2.27 6.68
CA GLU A 77 1.48 1.22 7.57
C GLU A 77 2.06 -0.17 7.28
N VAL A 78 2.28 -0.49 6.01
CA VAL A 78 2.96 -1.74 5.59
C VAL A 78 4.43 -1.71 5.99
N ALA A 79 5.12 -0.59 5.75
CA ALA A 79 6.53 -0.41 6.10
C ALA A 79 6.76 -0.53 7.62
N ALA A 80 5.89 0.10 8.42
CA ALA A 80 5.96 0.06 9.88
C ALA A 80 5.81 -1.37 10.43
N ARG A 81 5.00 -2.23 9.79
CA ARG A 81 4.84 -3.64 10.18
C ARG A 81 5.99 -4.53 9.71
N LYS A 82 6.57 -4.26 8.54
CA LYS A 82 7.73 -4.98 8.02
C LYS A 82 8.99 -4.81 8.90
N ASN A 83 9.11 -3.66 9.56
CA ASN A 83 10.24 -3.31 10.40
C ASN A 83 10.09 -3.73 11.88
N LYS A 84 9.03 -4.46 12.23
CA LYS A 84 8.86 -5.10 13.55
C LYS A 84 9.36 -6.53 13.52
#